data_AF-A0A3D6BZR6-F1
#
_entry.id   AF-A0A3D6BZR6-F1
#
_cell.length_a   1.000
_cell.length_b   1.000
_cell.length_c   1.000
_cell.angle_alpha   90.00
_cell.angle_beta   90.00
_cell.angle_gamma   90.00
#
_symmetry.space_group_name_H-M   'P 1'
#
loop_
_entity.id
_entity.type
_entity.pdbx_description
1 polymer ?
#
loop_
_entity_poly.entity_id
_entity_poly.type
_entity_poly.pdbx_seq_one_letter_code
_entity_poly.pdbx_strand_id
1 'polypeptide(L)'
;MKNFTHSLLDRDNLNLVLDNLQLGVIAHTPERIITVFNKEAEKITGYTKEEAIGQDCHIVFQSPFCGGKCSFCNGTPDLSSETKEYPVTIITKSGETR
;
A
#
# COMPACT_ATOMS: atom_id res chain seq x y z
N MET A 1 -10.31 -24.45 -20.77
CA MET A 1 -10.35 -23.06 -21.28
C MET A 1 -10.88 -22.19 -20.15
N LYS A 2 -10.13 -21.19 -19.66
CA LYS A 2 -10.61 -20.32 -18.59
C LYS A 2 -11.66 -19.36 -19.17
N ASN A 3 -12.85 -19.29 -18.56
CA ASN A 3 -13.87 -18.33 -18.93
C ASN A 3 -13.37 -16.92 -18.59
N PHE A 4 -13.26 -16.05 -19.60
CA PHE A 4 -12.83 -14.66 -19.44
C PHE A 4 -14.00 -13.69 -19.16
N THR A 5 -15.19 -14.21 -18.85
CA THR A 5 -16.38 -13.42 -18.47
C THR A 5 -16.37 -13.06 -16.98
N HIS A 6 -15.21 -12.66 -16.46
CA HIS A 6 -15.09 -12.16 -15.10
C HIS A 6 -15.00 -10.63 -15.14
N SER A 7 -15.78 -9.96 -14.29
CA SER A 7 -15.81 -8.50 -14.22
C SER A 7 -14.43 -7.99 -13.81
N LEU A 8 -14.05 -6.77 -14.23
CA LEU A 8 -12.87 -6.10 -13.66
C LEU A 8 -12.98 -5.92 -12.14
N LEU A 9 -14.22 -5.90 -11.61
CA LEU A 9 -14.49 -5.78 -10.19
C LEU A 9 -14.34 -7.11 -9.43
N ASP A 10 -14.13 -8.23 -10.14
CA ASP A 10 -13.80 -9.49 -9.48
C ASP A 10 -12.43 -9.35 -8.81
N ARG A 11 -12.36 -9.76 -7.53
CA ARG A 11 -11.17 -9.61 -6.68
C ARG A 11 -9.89 -10.12 -7.36
N ASP A 12 -9.97 -11.26 -8.02
CA ASP A 12 -8.81 -11.89 -8.68
C ASP A 12 -8.35 -11.09 -9.90
N ASN A 13 -9.28 -10.52 -10.68
CA ASN A 13 -8.95 -9.65 -11.80
C ASN A 13 -8.36 -8.33 -11.33
N LEU A 14 -8.91 -7.73 -10.27
CA LEU A 14 -8.36 -6.51 -9.69
C LEU A 14 -6.94 -6.74 -9.17
N ASN A 15 -6.69 -7.86 -8.49
CA ASN A 15 -5.34 -8.24 -8.05
C ASN A 15 -4.38 -8.38 -9.25
N LEU A 16 -4.81 -9.04 -10.33
CA LEU A 16 -4.00 -9.16 -11.54
C LEU A 16 -3.67 -7.80 -12.15
N VAL A 17 -4.63 -6.88 -12.21
CA VAL A 17 -4.39 -5.51 -12.70
C VAL A 17 -3.37 -4.80 -11.81
N LEU A 18 -3.58 -4.81 -10.49
CA LEU A 18 -2.69 -4.15 -9.53
C LEU A 18 -1.27 -4.72 -9.56
N ASP A 19 -1.12 -6.05 -9.64
CA ASP A 19 0.20 -6.72 -9.63
C ASP A 19 0.99 -6.53 -10.94
N ASN A 20 0.35 -6.05 -12.00
CA ASN A 20 1.01 -5.71 -13.28
C ASN A 20 1.30 -4.20 -13.43
N LEU A 21 0.92 -3.36 -12.47
CA LEU A 21 1.32 -1.96 -12.45
C LEU A 21 2.82 -1.82 -12.13
N GLN A 22 3.48 -0.86 -12.78
CA GLN A 22 4.85 -0.43 -12.42
C GLN A 22 4.86 0.60 -11.28
N LEU A 23 3.75 0.71 -10.54
CA LEU A 23 3.58 1.60 -9.40
C LEU A 23 3.24 0.76 -8.17
N GLY A 24 3.89 1.05 -7.04
CA GLY A 24 3.53 0.49 -5.75
C GLY A 24 2.19 1.03 -5.28
N VAL A 25 1.24 0.14 -5.00
CA VAL A 25 -0.09 0.48 -4.51
C VAL A 25 -0.28 -0.11 -3.12
N ILE A 26 -0.58 0.77 -2.17
CA ILE A 26 -0.92 0.42 -0.79
C ILE A 26 -2.26 1.07 -0.48
N ALA A 27 -3.19 0.31 0.10
CA ALA A 27 -4.40 0.86 0.71
C ALA A 27 -4.55 0.32 2.12
N HIS A 28 -5.12 1.12 3.00
CA HIS A 28 -5.40 0.74 4.38
C HIS A 28 -6.75 1.29 4.86
N THR A 29 -7.32 0.68 5.90
CA THR A 29 -8.54 1.19 6.55
C THR A 29 -8.26 2.50 7.31
N PRO A 30 -9.29 3.23 7.78
CA PRO A 30 -9.11 4.40 8.65
C PRO A 30 -8.26 4.12 9.90
N GLU A 31 -8.27 2.88 10.40
CA GLU A 31 -7.47 2.37 11.52
C GLU A 31 -6.03 1.98 11.10
N ARG A 32 -5.62 2.32 9.88
CA ARG A 32 -4.30 2.07 9.29
C ARG A 32 -3.98 0.60 9.00
N ILE A 33 -4.98 -0.27 8.99
CA ILE A 33 -4.80 -1.68 8.68
C ILE A 33 -4.68 -1.87 7.17
N ILE A 34 -3.54 -2.38 6.70
CA ILE A 34 -3.26 -2.56 5.26
C ILE A 34 -4.18 -3.63 4.66
N THR A 35 -4.87 -3.29 3.57
CA THR A 35 -5.81 -4.17 2.85
C THR A 35 -5.42 -4.44 1.40
N VAL A 36 -4.57 -3.57 0.81
CA VAL A 36 -4.01 -3.74 -0.54
C VAL A 36 -2.52 -3.53 -0.47
N PHE A 37 -1.78 -4.43 -1.11
CA PHE A 37 -0.32 -4.37 -1.21
C PHE A 37 0.10 -5.12 -2.48
N ASN A 38 0.37 -4.41 -3.56
CA ASN A 38 0.65 -5.06 -4.85
C ASN A 38 2.11 -5.51 -4.98
N LYS A 39 2.40 -6.30 -6.02
CA LYS A 39 3.75 -6.81 -6.31
C LYS A 39 4.82 -5.73 -6.38
N GLU A 40 4.51 -4.54 -6.90
CA GLU A 40 5.50 -3.46 -6.98
C GLU A 40 5.77 -2.84 -5.61
N ALA A 41 4.77 -2.75 -4.72
CA ALA A 41 4.97 -2.34 -3.33
C ALA A 41 5.89 -3.32 -2.58
N GLU A 42 5.78 -4.64 -2.83
CA GLU A 42 6.71 -5.63 -2.28
C GLU A 42 8.16 -5.34 -2.73
N LYS A 43 8.37 -5.07 -4.02
CA LYS A 43 9.71 -4.76 -4.55
C LYS A 43 10.29 -3.46 -4.01
N ILE A 44 9.45 -2.43 -3.85
CA ILE A 44 9.88 -1.12 -3.37
C ILE A 44 10.26 -1.19 -1.90
N THR A 45 9.46 -1.85 -1.08
CA THR A 45 9.59 -1.85 0.38
C THR A 45 10.40 -3.03 0.94
N GLY A 46 10.48 -4.14 0.21
CA GLY A 46 11.10 -5.38 0.67
C GLY A 46 10.25 -6.24 1.61
N TYR A 47 9.01 -5.83 1.92
CA TYR A 47 8.03 -6.66 2.65
C TYR A 47 7.21 -7.51 1.69
N THR A 48 6.79 -8.71 2.10
CA THR A 48 5.84 -9.49 1.29
C THR A 48 4.39 -9.08 1.58
N LYS A 49 3.47 -9.41 0.66
CA LYS A 49 2.03 -9.23 0.84
C LYS A 49 1.53 -9.90 2.12
N GLU A 50 2.02 -11.09 2.44
CA GLU A 50 1.66 -11.84 3.65
C GLU A 50 2.14 -11.16 4.94
N GLU A 51 3.26 -10.45 4.87
CA GLU A 51 3.80 -9.69 6.00
C GLU A 51 3.08 -8.36 6.21
N ALA A 52 2.61 -7.73 5.13
CA ALA A 52 2.00 -6.41 5.18
C ALA A 52 0.47 -6.45 5.43
N ILE A 53 -0.26 -7.33 4.74
CA ILE A 53 -1.73 -7.36 4.80
C ILE A 53 -2.20 -7.68 6.23
N GLY A 54 -3.16 -6.89 6.72
CA GLY A 54 -3.72 -7.03 8.06
C GLY A 54 -2.89 -6.37 9.17
N GLN A 55 -1.74 -5.77 8.85
CA GLN A 55 -0.91 -5.04 9.81
C GLN A 55 -1.19 -3.54 9.80
N ASP A 56 -0.91 -2.86 10.91
CA ASP A 56 -0.88 -1.39 10.97
C ASP A 56 0.31 -0.85 10.15
N CYS A 57 0.04 0.04 9.19
CA CYS A 57 1.06 0.57 8.29
C CYS A 57 2.21 1.32 9.00
N HIS A 58 1.96 1.87 10.20
CA HIS A 58 2.98 2.51 11.01
C HIS A 58 3.99 1.51 11.58
N ILE A 59 3.54 0.31 11.94
CA ILE A 59 4.39 -0.75 12.48
C ILE A 59 5.29 -1.33 11.39
N VAL A 60 4.73 -1.54 10.20
CA VAL A 60 5.46 -2.12 9.05
C VAL A 60 6.48 -1.13 8.49
N PHE A 61 6.06 0.10 8.19
CA PHE A 61 6.89 1.01 7.39
C PHE A 61 7.71 2.00 8.22
N GLN A 62 7.21 2.41 9.38
CA GLN A 62 7.88 3.35 10.30
C GLN A 62 8.36 4.64 9.60
N SER A 63 9.13 5.48 10.31
CA SER A 63 9.73 6.68 9.72
C SER A 63 10.87 6.30 8.77
N PRO A 64 11.05 7.00 7.62
CA PRO A 64 10.33 8.20 7.19
C PRO A 64 9.12 7.95 6.27
N PHE A 65 8.78 6.69 5.99
CA PHE A 65 7.68 6.37 5.09
C PHE A 65 6.31 6.66 5.75
N CYS A 66 6.06 6.09 6.92
CA CYS A 66 4.91 6.39 7.76
C CYS A 66 5.33 7.30 8.94
N GLY A 67 4.41 8.10 9.46
CA GLY A 67 4.73 9.10 10.50
C GLY A 67 4.77 10.52 9.96
N GLY A 68 5.96 11.11 9.82
CA GLY A 68 6.15 12.58 9.70
C GLY A 68 5.15 13.35 8.82
N LYS A 69 4.85 12.85 7.60
CA LYS A 69 3.88 13.48 6.66
C LYS A 69 2.54 12.75 6.56
N CYS A 70 2.33 11.70 7.34
CA CYS A 70 1.15 10.86 7.29
C CYS A 70 -0.08 11.62 7.77
N SER A 71 -1.12 11.67 6.93
CA SER A 71 -2.40 12.31 7.27
C SER A 71 -3.15 11.62 8.41
N PHE A 72 -2.75 10.41 8.83
CA PHE A 72 -3.44 9.59 9.82
C PHE A 72 -2.76 9.60 11.21
N CYS A 73 -1.69 10.39 11.42
CA CYS A 73 -1.00 10.44 12.72
C CYS A 73 -1.86 11.01 13.86
N ASN A 74 -2.79 11.90 13.55
CA ASN A 74 -3.65 12.57 14.53
C ASN A 74 -5.11 12.09 14.46
N GLY A 75 -5.31 10.82 14.05
CA GLY A 75 -6.62 10.25 13.77
C GLY A 75 -6.98 10.29 12.28
N THR A 76 -8.18 9.83 11.95
CA THR A 76 -8.67 9.80 10.56
C THR A 76 -8.84 11.24 10.04
N PRO A 77 -8.18 11.60 8.92
CA PRO A 77 -8.36 12.91 8.31
C PRO A 77 -9.74 13.02 7.65
N ASP A 78 -10.12 14.24 7.27
CA ASP A 78 -11.25 14.43 6.36
C ASP A 78 -10.96 13.72 5.03
N LEU A 79 -11.69 12.65 4.73
CA LEU A 79 -11.51 11.85 3.52
C LEU A 79 -11.99 12.58 2.25
N SER A 80 -12.67 13.71 2.39
CA SER A 80 -12.98 14.61 1.27
C SER A 80 -11.85 15.60 0.95
N SER A 81 -10.77 15.61 1.74
CA SER A 81 -9.60 16.44 1.47
C SER A 81 -8.90 16.08 0.16
N GLU A 82 -8.21 17.07 -0.42
CA GLU A 82 -7.48 16.90 -1.67
C GLU A 82 -6.37 15.83 -1.57
N THR A 83 -6.13 15.15 -2.69
CA THR A 83 -5.02 14.20 -2.85
C THR A 83 -3.70 14.89 -2.54
N LYS A 84 -2.89 14.30 -1.66
CA LYS A 84 -1.53 14.78 -1.37
C LYS A 84 -0.52 14.02 -2.21
N GLU A 85 0.35 14.75 -2.88
CA GLU A 85 1.49 14.21 -3.61
C GLU A 85 2.78 14.85 -3.09
N TYR A 86 3.72 14.04 -2.63
CA TYR A 86 5.01 14.51 -2.15
C TYR A 86 6.04 13.37 -2.20
N PRO A 87 7.33 13.69 -2.40
CA PRO A 87 8.37 12.70 -2.30
C PRO A 87 8.46 12.17 -0.86
N VAL A 88 8.66 10.86 -0.77
CA VAL A 88 8.88 10.11 0.47
C VAL A 88 10.13 9.29 0.29
N THR A 89 10.99 9.32 1.30
CA THR A 89 12.09 8.38 1.44
C THR A 89 11.55 7.10 2.07
N ILE A 90 11.95 5.95 1.53
CA ILE A 90 11.57 4.65 2.06
C ILE A 90 12.82 3.98 2.63
N ILE A 91 12.70 3.43 3.84
CA ILE A 91 13.67 2.47 4.36
C ILE A 91 13.06 1.10 4.13
N THR A 92 13.72 0.28 3.32
CA THR A 92 13.27 -1.08 3.04
C THR A 92 13.39 -1.96 4.27
N LYS A 93 12.79 -3.14 4.24
CA LYS A 93 12.96 -4.17 5.27
C LYS A 93 14.42 -4.52 5.56
N SER A 94 15.32 -4.45 4.56
CA SER A 94 16.75 -4.70 4.72
C SER A 94 17.53 -3.48 5.24
N GLY A 95 16.88 -2.33 5.43
CA GLY A 95 17.51 -1.09 5.87
C GLY A 95 18.09 -0.24 4.74
N GLU A 96 17.84 -0.59 3.47
CA GLU A 96 18.27 0.22 2.33
C GLU A 96 17.36 1.43 2.15
N THR A 97 17.94 2.56 1.78
CA THR A 97 17.18 3.79 1.49
C THR A 97 16.84 3.87 0.00
N ARG A 98 15.57 4.18 -0.31
CA ARG A 98 15.08 4.48 -1.66
C ARG A 98 14.35 5.81 -1.72
#